data_AF-A0AAW6YGI1-F1
#
_entry.id   AF-A0AAW6YGI1-F1
#
_cell.length_a   1.000
_cell.length_b   1.000
_cell.length_c   1.000
_cell.angle_alpha   90.00
_cell.angle_beta   90.00
_cell.angle_gamma   90.00
#
_symmetry.space_group_name_H-M   'P 1'
#
loop_
_entity.id
_entity.type
_entity.pdbx_description
1 polymer ?
#
loop_
_entity_poly.entity_id
_entity_poly.type
_entity_poly.pdbx_seq_one_letter_code
_entity_poly.pdbx_strand_id
1 'polypeptide(L)'
;IEAIRSFGASDYQIMKEVVLVEAAPLVIVNLTVAIIGIIGTTSAAGTVGAGGLGSVAINYGYNSFDSVIMYGTVLVIILIVHCAQFVGNY
;
A
#
# COMPACT_ATOMS: atom_id res chain seq x y z
N ILE A 1 -6.18 -9.63 -26.06
CA ILE A 1 -7.65 -9.80 -26.14
C ILE A 1 -8.14 -10.07 -27.59
N GLU A 2 -7.82 -9.23 -28.60
CA GLU A 2 -8.31 -9.39 -29.99
C GLU A 2 -7.89 -10.72 -30.66
N ALA A 3 -6.67 -11.22 -30.42
CA ALA A 3 -6.21 -12.48 -30.99
C ALA A 3 -7.06 -13.68 -30.52
N ILE A 4 -7.46 -13.72 -29.24
CA ILE A 4 -8.21 -14.83 -28.62
C ILE A 4 -9.68 -14.81 -29.09
N ARG A 5 -10.22 -13.62 -29.37
CA ARG A 5 -11.54 -13.48 -30.01
C ARG A 5 -11.55 -14.06 -31.43
N SER A 6 -10.45 -13.89 -32.19
CA SER A 6 -10.28 -14.49 -33.52
C SER A 6 -10.11 -16.02 -33.50
N PHE A 7 -9.75 -16.62 -32.36
CA PHE A 7 -9.72 -18.09 -32.19
C PHE A 7 -11.09 -18.68 -31.80
N GLY A 8 -12.16 -17.88 -31.77
CA GLY A 8 -13.52 -18.36 -31.50
C GLY A 8 -13.84 -18.57 -30.01
N ALA A 9 -13.04 -18.01 -29.10
CA ALA A 9 -13.31 -18.09 -27.67
C ALA A 9 -14.55 -17.26 -27.27
N SER A 10 -15.39 -17.83 -26.40
CA SER A 10 -16.54 -17.14 -25.81
C SER A 10 -16.10 -15.97 -24.93
N ASP A 11 -16.87 -14.88 -24.88
CA ASP A 11 -16.59 -13.71 -24.04
C ASP A 11 -16.41 -14.07 -22.55
N TYR A 12 -17.12 -15.10 -22.07
CA TYR A 12 -16.98 -15.59 -20.70
C TYR A 12 -15.62 -16.26 -20.46
N GLN A 13 -15.10 -16.96 -21.48
CA GLN A 13 -13.83 -17.64 -21.44
C GLN A 13 -12.67 -16.63 -21.48
N ILE A 14 -12.81 -15.56 -22.29
CA ILE A 14 -11.87 -14.43 -22.33
C ILE A 14 -11.79 -13.72 -20.97
N MET A 15 -12.94 -13.43 -20.35
CA MET A 15 -12.95 -12.72 -19.06
C MET A 15 -12.26 -13.51 -17.94
N LYS A 16 -12.49 -14.81 -17.87
CA LYS A 16 -12.02 -15.63 -16.75
C LYS A 16 -10.58 -16.11 -16.92
N GLU A 17 -10.19 -16.50 -18.13
CA GLU A 17 -8.89 -17.14 -18.38
C GLU A 17 -7.82 -16.14 -18.83
N VAL A 18 -8.21 -15.04 -19.47
CA VAL A 18 -7.26 -14.07 -20.04
C VAL A 18 -7.18 -12.84 -19.16
N VAL A 19 -8.31 -12.15 -18.97
CA VAL A 19 -8.33 -10.86 -18.26
C VAL A 19 -7.97 -11.04 -16.79
N LEU A 20 -8.47 -12.09 -16.13
CA LEU A 20 -8.18 -12.33 -14.71
C LEU A 20 -6.71 -12.71 -14.47
N VAL A 21 -6.11 -13.47 -15.39
CA VAL A 21 -4.69 -13.87 -15.32
C VAL A 21 -3.75 -12.72 -15.69
N GLU A 22 -4.08 -11.93 -16.72
CA GLU A 22 -3.32 -10.72 -17.06
C GLU A 22 -3.43 -9.64 -15.97
N ALA A 23 -4.60 -9.49 -15.34
CA ALA A 23 -4.80 -8.49 -14.29
C ALA A 23 -4.24 -8.91 -12.93
N ALA A 24 -4.02 -10.20 -12.67
CA ALA A 24 -3.52 -10.71 -11.39
C ALA A 24 -2.28 -9.97 -10.84
N PRO A 25 -1.17 -9.81 -11.59
CA PRO A 25 -0.01 -9.06 -11.10
C PRO A 25 -0.33 -7.58 -10.84
N LEU A 26 -1.17 -6.98 -11.68
CA LEU A 26 -1.63 -5.59 -11.54
C LEU A 26 -2.47 -5.41 -10.26
N VAL A 27 -3.34 -6.36 -9.95
CA VAL A 27 -4.19 -6.33 -8.74
C VAL A 27 -3.33 -6.43 -7.48
N ILE A 28 -2.31 -7.30 -7.47
CA ILE A 28 -1.40 -7.46 -6.32
C ILE A 28 -0.68 -6.14 -6.03
N VAL A 29 -0.07 -5.51 -7.04
CA VAL A 29 0.64 -4.24 -6.87
C VAL A 29 -0.29 -3.14 -6.37
N ASN A 30 -1.49 -3.02 -6.94
CA ASN A 30 -2.46 -2.01 -6.52
C ASN A 30 -2.99 -2.26 -5.10
N LEU A 31 -3.14 -3.52 -4.70
CA LEU A 31 -3.50 -3.88 -3.33
C LEU A 31 -2.41 -3.48 -2.34
N THR A 32 -1.14 -3.73 -2.66
CA THR A 32 0.00 -3.30 -1.85
C THR A 32 0.03 -1.78 -1.69
N VAL A 33 -0.15 -1.04 -2.79
CA VAL A 33 -0.22 0.43 -2.75
C VAL A 33 -1.41 0.91 -1.91
N ALA A 34 -2.57 0.25 -2.00
CA ALA A 34 -3.73 0.58 -1.18
C ALA A 34 -3.45 0.36 0.32
N ILE A 35 -2.79 -0.74 0.70
CA ILE A 35 -2.37 -1.00 2.08
C ILE A 35 -1.40 0.07 2.58
N ILE A 36 -0.41 0.44 1.76
CA ILE A 36 0.52 1.54 2.07
C ILE A 36 -0.24 2.86 2.25
N GLY A 37 -1.24 3.12 1.41
CA GLY A 37 -2.14 4.26 1.54
C GLY A 37 -2.86 4.29 2.88
N ILE A 38 -3.36 3.15 3.36
CA ILE A 38 -4.00 3.04 4.68
C ILE A 38 -3.00 3.32 5.81
N ILE A 39 -1.76 2.84 5.71
CA ILE A 39 -0.69 3.15 6.68
C ILE A 39 -0.38 4.66 6.70
N GLY A 40 -0.34 5.29 5.53
CA GLY A 40 -0.15 6.73 5.40
C GLY A 40 -1.30 7.53 6.01
N THR A 41 -2.55 7.17 5.69
CA THR A 41 -3.73 7.87 6.22
C THR A 41 -3.89 7.68 7.72
N THR A 42 -3.57 6.50 8.28
CA THR A 42 -3.56 6.27 9.73
C THR A 42 -2.44 7.03 10.44
N SER A 43 -1.28 7.19 9.80
CA SER A 43 -0.20 8.05 10.34
C SER A 43 -0.62 9.51 10.35
N ALA A 44 -1.24 10.00 9.26
CA ALA A 44 -1.81 11.34 9.21
C ALA A 44 -2.97 11.52 10.22
N ALA A 45 -3.76 10.48 10.48
CA ALA A 45 -4.83 10.50 11.49
C ALA A 45 -4.29 10.73 12.92
N GLY A 46 -3.00 10.47 13.16
CA GLY A 46 -2.33 10.84 14.40
C GLY A 46 -2.35 12.35 14.68
N THR A 47 -2.40 13.19 13.63
CA THR A 47 -2.48 14.67 13.76
C THR A 47 -3.79 15.14 14.37
N VAL A 48 -4.88 14.41 14.14
CA VAL A 48 -6.22 14.74 14.63
C VAL A 48 -6.56 13.97 15.92
N GLY A 49 -5.58 13.31 16.54
CA GLY A 49 -5.77 12.57 17.78
C GLY A 49 -6.43 11.19 17.62
N ALA A 50 -6.58 10.68 16.39
CA ALA A 50 -7.17 9.36 16.14
C ALA A 50 -6.22 8.19 16.50
N GLY A 51 -4.99 8.48 16.94
CA GLY A 51 -3.99 7.48 17.31
C GLY A 51 -3.10 7.03 16.14
N GLY A 52 -2.51 5.84 16.26
CA GLY A 52 -1.63 5.27 15.24
C GLY A 52 -0.15 5.68 15.34
N LEU A 53 0.66 5.23 14.37
CA LEU A 53 2.12 5.42 14.36
C LEU A 53 2.51 6.90 14.33
N GLY A 54 1.76 7.74 13.61
CA GLY A 54 1.99 9.18 13.57
C GLY A 54 1.67 9.91 14.89
N SER A 55 0.82 9.34 15.75
CA SER A 55 0.56 9.90 17.08
C SER A 55 1.81 9.86 17.97
N VAL A 56 2.66 8.83 17.82
CA VAL A 56 3.92 8.73 18.56
C VAL A 56 4.88 9.83 18.12
N ALA A 57 5.02 10.04 16.81
CA ALA A 57 5.85 11.10 16.25
C ALA A 57 5.41 12.49 16.72
N ILE A 58 4.09 12.73 16.82
CA ILE A 58 3.56 14.03 17.24
C ILE A 58 3.69 14.22 18.75
N ASN A 59 3.25 13.26 19.56
CA ASN A 59 3.21 13.44 21.01
C ASN A 59 4.60 13.35 21.66
N TYR A 60 5.41 12.37 21.24
CA TYR A 60 6.71 12.12 21.86
C TYR A 60 7.88 12.74 21.09
N GLY A 61 7.74 12.94 19.77
CA GLY A 61 8.76 13.63 18.98
C GLY A 61 8.53 15.14 18.96
N TYR A 62 7.51 15.57 18.22
CA TYR A 62 7.26 16.98 17.91
C TYR A 62 6.89 17.81 19.15
N ASN A 63 5.86 17.40 19.91
CA ASN A 63 5.36 18.13 21.06
C ASN A 63 6.37 18.17 22.22
N SER A 64 7.22 17.14 22.34
CA SER A 64 8.27 17.08 23.36
C SER A 64 9.60 17.68 22.88
N PHE A 65 9.66 18.20 21.66
CA PHE A 65 10.87 18.68 20.98
C PHE A 65 12.03 17.66 20.94
N ASP A 66 11.71 16.37 21.05
CA ASP A 66 12.68 15.28 20.94
C ASP A 66 12.87 14.90 19.47
N SER A 67 13.94 15.44 18.89
CA SER A 67 14.29 15.17 17.49
C SER A 67 14.67 13.70 17.27
N VAL A 68 15.22 13.02 18.27
CA VAL A 68 15.62 11.61 18.15
C VAL A 68 14.39 10.74 17.98
N ILE A 69 13.36 10.96 18.81
CA ILE A 69 12.09 10.22 18.71
C ILE A 69 11.34 10.59 17.42
N MET A 70 11.34 11.86 17.03
CA MET A 70 10.71 12.32 15.80
C MET A 70 11.30 11.60 14.57
N TYR A 71 12.63 11.67 14.38
CA TYR A 71 13.29 11.02 13.25
C TYR A 71 13.21 9.49 13.34
N GLY A 72 13.33 8.91 14.53
CA GLY A 72 13.20 7.47 14.74
C GLY A 72 11.83 6.94 14.30
N THR A 73 10.76 7.63 14.67
CA THR A 73 9.39 7.22 14.30
C THR A 73 9.17 7.33 12.78
N VAL A 74 9.67 8.39 12.14
CA VAL A 74 9.61 8.53 10.67
C VAL A 74 10.36 7.39 9.99
N LEU A 75 11.55 7.03 10.49
CA LEU A 75 12.36 5.94 9.94
C LEU A 75 11.64 4.59 10.06
N VAL A 76 10.98 4.32 11.18
CA VAL A 76 10.17 3.10 11.38
C VAL A 76 9.02 3.03 10.37
N ILE A 77 8.29 4.12 10.14
CA ILE A 77 7.21 4.16 9.14
C ILE A 77 7.76 3.86 7.74
N ILE A 78 8.88 4.48 7.37
CA ILE A 78 9.55 4.24 6.07
C ILE A 78 9.92 2.76 5.91
N LEU A 79 10.52 2.15 6.94
CA LEU A 79 10.90 0.73 6.90
C LEU A 79 9.70 -0.19 6.72
N ILE A 80 8.60 0.05 7.43
CA ILE A 80 7.36 -0.74 7.31
C ILE A 80 6.80 -0.64 5.89
N VAL A 81 6.71 0.58 5.34
CA VAL A 81 6.22 0.81 3.98
C VAL A 81 7.12 0.12 2.96
N HIS A 82 8.45 0.20 3.14
CA HIS A 82 9.39 -0.43 2.23
C HIS A 82 9.32 -1.96 2.27
N CYS A 83 9.17 -2.55 3.46
CA CYS A 83 8.94 -3.98 3.62
C CYS A 83 7.64 -4.43 2.95
N ALA A 84 6.55 -3.68 3.12
CA ALA A 84 5.28 -3.98 2.46
C ALA A 84 5.38 -3.88 0.93
N GLN A 85 6.08 -2.87 0.41
CA GLN A 85 6.36 -2.72 -1.01
C GLN A 85 7.19 -3.88 -1.55
N PHE A 86 8.22 -4.31 -0.82
CA PHE A 86 9.09 -5.41 -1.23
C PHE A 86 8.31 -6.72 -1.37
N VAL A 87 7.38 -7.00 -0.44
CA VAL A 87 6.51 -8.19 -0.51
C VAL A 87 5.51 -8.11 -1.66
N GLY A 88 5.06 -6.92 -2.06
CA GLY A 88 4.07 -6.77 -3.14
C GLY A 88 4.65 -6.65 -4.54
N ASN A 89 5.95 -6.34 -4.66
CA ASN A 89 6.63 -6.13 -5.94
C ASN A 89 7.44 -7.35 -6.40
N TYR A 90 7.63 -8.33 -5.51
CA TYR A 90 8.19 -9.66 -5.77
C TYR A 90 7.09 -10.71 -5.75
#